data_AF-A0A9N9AXD2-F1
#
_entry.id   AF-A0A9N9AXD2-F1
#
_cell.length_a   1.000
_cell.length_b   1.000
_cell.length_c   1.000
_cell.angle_alpha   90.00
_cell.angle_beta   90.00
_cell.angle_gamma   90.00
#
_symmetry.space_group_name_H-M   'P 1'
#
loop_
_entity.id
_entity.type
_entity.pdbx_description
1 polymer ?
#
loop_
_entity_poly.entity_id
_entity_poly.type
_entity_poly.pdbx_seq_one_letter_code
_entity_poly.pdbx_strand_id
1 'polypeptide(L)'
;MTERTPKISWTPEEDAHLTSLIKEHGTSWSIIENNFPHRDAKSCKNRFAGIKYSTAIKIKNLILFKEILLNRHQYLKRRTTDWTDEEDEKLRQAVEDNRRAFSDVWRLVAEKIPDRTWQQCEKRWNSIPKPRK
;
A
#
# COMPACT_ATOMS: atom_id res chain seq x y z
N MET A 1 49.98 -7.58 20.99
CA MET A 1 49.66 -7.26 19.58
C MET A 1 48.46 -8.14 19.22
N THR A 2 47.23 -7.60 19.20
CA THR A 2 46.05 -8.42 18.86
C THR A 2 45.92 -8.43 17.34
N GLU A 3 46.35 -9.51 16.71
CA GLU A 3 46.20 -9.73 15.27
C GLU A 3 44.72 -9.58 14.88
N ARG A 4 44.44 -8.71 13.90
CA ARG A 4 43.09 -8.58 13.34
C ARG A 4 42.83 -9.84 12.50
N THR A 5 42.03 -10.75 13.03
CA THR A 5 41.52 -11.91 12.28
C THR A 5 40.83 -11.43 11.00
N PRO A 6 41.07 -12.07 9.83
CA PRO A 6 40.46 -11.68 8.57
C PRO A 6 38.94 -11.72 8.67
N LYS A 7 38.27 -10.72 8.09
CA LYS A 7 36.82 -10.60 8.10
C LYS A 7 36.22 -11.65 7.17
N ILE A 8 35.95 -12.84 7.72
CA ILE A 8 35.36 -13.96 6.97
C ILE A 8 33.96 -13.52 6.50
N SER A 9 33.70 -13.57 5.20
CA SER A 9 32.38 -13.27 4.64
C SER A 9 31.41 -14.43 4.91
N TRP A 10 30.12 -14.13 5.05
CA TRP A 10 29.08 -15.15 5.23
C TRP A 10 28.70 -15.78 3.88
N THR A 11 28.58 -17.11 3.82
CA THR A 11 28.17 -17.83 2.61
C THR A 11 26.65 -18.08 2.56
N PRO A 12 26.08 -18.37 1.38
CA PRO A 12 24.67 -18.75 1.26
C PRO A 12 24.29 -20.00 2.06
N GLU A 13 25.21 -20.96 2.20
CA GLU A 13 25.02 -22.18 2.98
C GLU A 13 24.97 -21.86 4.48
N GLU A 14 25.87 -20.99 4.95
CA GLU A 14 25.83 -20.48 6.32
C GLU A 14 24.54 -19.69 6.59
N ASP A 15 24.05 -18.90 5.64
CA ASP A 15 22.78 -18.17 5.76
C ASP A 15 21.57 -19.12 5.84
N ALA A 16 21.58 -20.19 5.05
CA ALA A 16 20.55 -21.22 5.08
C ALA A 16 20.56 -21.96 6.42
N HIS A 17 21.75 -22.31 6.91
CA HIS A 17 21.92 -22.95 8.21
C HIS A 17 21.48 -22.03 9.36
N LEU A 18 21.89 -20.76 9.33
CA LEU A 18 21.48 -19.74 10.31
C LEU A 18 19.96 -19.57 10.33
N THR A 19 19.34 -19.53 9.15
CA THR A 19 17.88 -19.43 9.02
C THR A 19 17.17 -20.68 9.56
N SER A 20 17.75 -21.87 9.37
CA SER A 20 17.21 -23.12 9.91
C SER A 20 17.26 -23.13 11.45
N LEU A 21 18.40 -22.80 12.04
CA LEU A 21 18.56 -22.77 13.50
C LEU A 21 17.63 -21.74 14.16
N ILE A 22 17.36 -20.62 13.49
CA ILE A 22 16.41 -19.62 13.99
C ILE A 22 14.96 -20.11 13.90
N LYS A 23 14.61 -20.93 12.90
CA LYS A 23 13.28 -21.56 12.82
C LYS A 23 13.08 -22.56 13.97
N GLU A 24 14.12 -23.28 14.36
CA GLU A 24 14.08 -24.30 15.39
C GLU A 24 14.13 -23.72 16.81
N HIS A 25 15.03 -22.79 17.07
CA HIS A 25 15.33 -22.27 18.42
C HIS A 25 14.95 -20.80 18.63
N GLY A 26 14.33 -20.15 17.65
CA GLY A 26 14.02 -18.71 17.70
C GLY A 26 15.29 -17.84 17.68
N THR A 27 15.25 -16.65 18.30
CA THR A 27 16.41 -15.75 18.37
C THR A 27 17.31 -16.03 19.57
N SER A 28 17.52 -17.32 19.88
CA SER A 28 18.35 -17.77 21.01
C SER A 28 19.81 -17.79 20.60
N TRP A 29 20.41 -16.60 20.47
CA TRP A 29 21.75 -16.43 19.86
C TRP A 29 22.86 -17.22 20.56
N SER A 30 22.79 -17.40 21.88
CA SER A 30 23.76 -18.19 22.65
C SER A 30 23.74 -19.68 22.30
N ILE A 31 22.62 -20.21 21.80
CA ILE A 31 22.53 -21.59 21.30
C ILE A 31 23.05 -21.63 19.85
N ILE A 32 22.65 -20.64 19.06
CA ILE A 32 22.98 -20.55 17.64
C ILE A 32 24.49 -20.38 17.42
N GLU A 33 25.18 -19.56 18.23
CA GLU A 33 26.62 -19.29 18.06
C GLU A 33 27.49 -20.56 18.18
N ASN A 34 27.07 -21.53 19.01
CA ASN A 34 27.81 -22.79 19.18
C ASN A 34 27.84 -23.65 17.90
N ASN A 35 26.98 -23.36 16.92
CA ASN A 35 26.93 -24.07 15.64
C ASN A 35 27.80 -23.42 14.56
N PHE A 36 28.42 -22.26 14.84
CA PHE A 36 29.25 -21.55 13.87
C PHE A 36 30.68 -21.37 14.42
N PRO A 37 31.67 -22.13 13.90
CA PRO A 37 33.06 -21.92 14.31
C PRO A 37 33.50 -20.51 13.91
N HIS A 38 34.12 -19.79 14.86
CA HIS A 38 34.63 -18.43 14.67
C HIS A 38 33.57 -17.34 14.39
N ARG A 39 32.29 -17.59 14.68
CA ARG A 39 31.24 -16.56 14.68
C ARG A 39 30.65 -16.42 16.08
N ASP A 40 30.49 -15.19 16.56
CA ASP A 40 29.80 -14.93 17.82
C ASP A 40 28.30 -14.66 17.60
N ALA A 41 27.53 -14.71 18.69
CA ALA A 41 26.09 -14.38 18.70
C ALA A 41 25.79 -13.02 18.03
N LYS A 42 26.69 -12.04 18.21
CA LYS A 42 26.56 -10.71 17.62
C LYS A 42 26.66 -10.74 16.10
N SER A 43 27.62 -11.48 15.55
CA SER A 43 27.78 -11.72 14.12
C SER A 43 26.55 -12.40 13.53
N CYS A 44 26.04 -13.44 14.20
CA CYS A 44 24.84 -14.17 13.78
C CYS A 44 23.60 -13.26 13.73
N LYS A 45 23.37 -12.46 14.79
CA LYS A 45 22.27 -11.49 14.86
C LYS A 45 22.35 -10.45 13.74
N ASN A 46 23.54 -9.89 13.52
CA ASN A 46 23.77 -8.89 12.47
C ASN A 46 23.55 -9.49 11.08
N ARG A 47 24.02 -10.72 10.84
CA ARG A 47 23.80 -11.40 9.57
C ARG A 47 22.33 -11.66 9.33
N PHE A 48 21.61 -12.18 10.33
CA PHE A 48 20.18 -12.45 10.21
C PHE A 48 19.36 -11.19 9.94
N ALA A 49 19.70 -10.06 10.55
CA ALA A 49 19.10 -8.77 10.20
C ALA A 49 19.37 -8.43 8.72
N GLY A 50 20.60 -8.62 8.25
CA GLY A 50 20.94 -8.46 6.82
C GLY A 50 20.15 -9.37 5.88
N ILE A 51 19.91 -10.63 6.27
CA ILE A 51 19.07 -11.58 5.51
C ILE A 51 17.62 -11.11 5.49
N LYS A 52 17.04 -10.78 6.65
CA LYS A 52 15.66 -10.30 6.80
C LYS A 52 15.38 -9.04 6.01
N TYR A 53 16.35 -8.14 5.95
CA TYR A 53 16.23 -6.86 5.26
C TYR A 53 17.06 -6.80 3.98
N SER A 54 17.35 -7.97 3.39
CA SER A 54 18.03 -8.08 2.10
C SER A 54 17.44 -7.09 1.10
N THR A 55 18.30 -6.44 0.32
CA THR A 55 17.91 -5.48 -0.72
C THR A 55 16.80 -6.03 -1.62
N ALA A 56 16.82 -7.34 -1.91
CA ALA A 56 15.78 -8.00 -2.70
C ALA A 56 14.40 -8.01 -2.01
N ILE A 57 14.35 -8.30 -0.70
CA ILE A 57 13.09 -8.27 0.07
C ILE A 57 12.62 -6.83 0.25
N LYS A 58 13.53 -5.89 0.51
CA LYS A 58 13.22 -4.46 0.62
C LYS A 58 12.65 -3.89 -0.69
N ILE A 59 13.24 -4.27 -1.84
CA ILE A 59 12.75 -3.88 -3.16
C ILE A 59 11.40 -4.53 -3.45
N LYS A 60 11.22 -5.84 -3.19
CA LYS A 60 9.92 -6.51 -3.36
C LYS A 60 8.82 -5.87 -2.50
N ASN A 61 9.11 -5.59 -1.23
CA ASN A 61 8.17 -4.91 -0.33
C ASN A 61 7.86 -3.49 -0.81
N LEU A 62 8.85 -2.76 -1.33
CA LEU A 62 8.66 -1.42 -1.89
C LEU A 62 7.87 -1.44 -3.20
N ILE A 63 8.11 -2.41 -4.08
CA ILE A 63 7.36 -2.60 -5.33
C ILE A 63 5.92 -2.96 -5.01
N LEU A 64 5.69 -3.94 -4.15
CA LEU A 64 4.35 -4.33 -3.70
C LEU A 64 3.61 -3.14 -3.05
N PHE A 65 4.29 -2.37 -2.20
CA PHE A 65 3.71 -1.19 -1.58
C PHE A 65 3.41 -0.09 -2.61
N LYS A 66 4.30 0.15 -3.58
CA LYS A 66 4.05 1.07 -4.70
C LYS A 66 2.88 0.62 -5.56
N GLU A 67 2.77 -0.67 -5.87
CA GLU A 67 1.63 -1.22 -6.63
C GLU A 67 0.32 -1.05 -5.87
N ILE A 68 0.29 -1.36 -4.56
CA ILE A 68 -0.88 -1.14 -3.71
C ILE A 68 -1.24 0.35 -3.65
N LEU A 69 -0.25 1.23 -3.48
CA LEU A 69 -0.48 2.68 -3.46
C LEU A 69 -0.92 3.21 -4.82
N LEU A 70 -0.34 2.74 -5.93
CA LEU A 70 -0.72 3.14 -7.28
C LEU A 70 -2.12 2.65 -7.61
N ASN A 71 -2.48 1.40 -7.27
CA ASN A 71 -3.83 0.88 -7.40
C ASN A 71 -4.82 1.70 -6.56
N ARG A 72 -4.44 2.05 -5.32
CA ARG A 72 -5.24 2.93 -4.45
C ARG A 72 -5.37 4.34 -5.04
N HIS A 73 -4.30 4.94 -5.55
CA HIS A 73 -4.33 6.26 -6.16
C HIS A 73 -5.12 6.28 -7.46
N GLN A 74 -4.98 5.27 -8.31
CA GLN A 74 -5.76 5.12 -9.54
C GLN A 74 -7.25 4.92 -9.22
N TYR A 75 -7.57 4.10 -8.21
CA TYR A 75 -8.92 3.91 -7.68
C TYR A 75 -9.50 5.24 -7.13
N LEU A 76 -8.75 5.96 -6.30
CA LEU A 76 -9.16 7.25 -5.73
C LEU A 76 -9.27 8.36 -6.79
N LYS A 77 -8.40 8.34 -7.82
CA LYS A 77 -8.44 9.30 -8.92
C LYS A 77 -9.69 9.08 -9.79
N ARG A 78 -9.97 7.82 -10.17
CA ARG A 78 -11.23 7.46 -10.84
C ARG A 78 -12.46 7.93 -10.05
N ARG A 79 -12.47 7.78 -8.73
CA ARG A 79 -13.58 8.24 -7.87
C ARG A 79 -13.72 9.76 -7.78
N THR A 80 -12.71 10.54 -8.16
CA THR A 80 -12.71 12.00 -7.94
C THR A 80 -12.81 12.82 -9.23
N THR A 81 -12.37 12.33 -10.39
CA THR A 81 -12.26 13.17 -11.59
C THR A 81 -13.22 12.85 -12.74
N ASP A 82 -13.62 11.59 -12.90
CA ASP A 82 -14.28 11.16 -14.14
C ASP A 82 -15.74 10.82 -13.85
N TRP A 83 -16.66 11.61 -14.41
CA TRP A 83 -18.10 11.34 -14.39
C TRP A 83 -18.46 10.50 -15.60
N THR A 84 -19.20 9.41 -15.40
CA THR A 84 -19.69 8.56 -16.50
C THR A 84 -21.02 9.07 -17.05
N ASP A 85 -21.38 8.63 -18.25
CA ASP A 85 -22.67 8.98 -18.86
C ASP A 85 -23.85 8.47 -18.01
N GLU A 86 -23.71 7.32 -17.36
CA GLU A 86 -24.73 6.78 -16.43
C GLU A 86 -24.86 7.62 -15.16
N GLU A 87 -23.75 8.15 -14.64
CA GLU A 87 -23.78 9.07 -13.50
C GLU A 87 -24.41 10.41 -13.88
N ASP A 88 -24.10 10.94 -15.06
CA ASP A 88 -24.71 12.15 -15.59
C ASP A 88 -26.21 11.98 -15.83
N GLU A 89 -26.65 10.80 -16.26
CA GLU A 89 -28.07 10.49 -16.43
C GLU A 89 -28.80 10.42 -15.09
N LYS A 90 -28.21 9.74 -14.10
CA LYS A 90 -28.72 9.75 -12.72
C LYS A 90 -28.78 11.16 -12.15
N LEU A 91 -27.78 11.99 -12.44
CA LEU A 91 -27.74 13.38 -12.01
C LEU A 91 -28.87 14.19 -12.63
N ARG A 92 -29.13 14.04 -13.94
CA ARG A 92 -30.27 14.67 -14.63
C ARG A 92 -31.61 14.24 -14.02
N GLN A 93 -31.82 12.95 -13.85
CA GLN A 93 -33.06 12.43 -13.28
C GLN A 93 -33.26 12.92 -11.84
N ALA A 94 -32.25 12.80 -10.99
CA ALA A 94 -32.36 13.18 -9.58
C ALA A 94 -32.59 14.69 -9.40
N VAL A 95 -32.03 15.54 -10.26
CA VAL A 95 -32.28 16.99 -10.24
C VAL A 95 -33.72 17.30 -10.64
N GLU A 96 -34.27 16.62 -11.65
CA GLU A 96 -35.68 16.81 -12.05
C GLU A 96 -36.63 16.33 -10.95
N ASP A 97 -36.38 15.16 -10.36
CA ASP A 97 -37.20 14.59 -9.28
C ASP A 97 -37.23 15.50 -8.05
N ASN A 98 -36.12 16.17 -7.74
CA ASN A 98 -35.95 17.01 -6.56
C ASN A 98 -36.01 18.51 -6.87
N ARG A 99 -36.46 18.93 -8.06
CA ARG A 99 -36.45 20.34 -8.50
C ARG A 99 -37.23 21.31 -7.60
N ARG A 100 -38.14 20.78 -6.76
CA ARG A 100 -38.95 21.53 -5.80
C ARG A 100 -38.29 21.65 -4.44
N ALA A 101 -37.29 20.81 -4.15
CA ALA A 101 -36.44 21.00 -2.99
C ALA A 101 -35.55 22.22 -3.29
N PHE A 102 -35.64 23.26 -2.47
CA PHE A 102 -34.87 24.49 -2.67
C PHE A 102 -33.40 24.26 -2.27
N SER A 103 -33.06 24.60 -1.02
CA SER A 103 -31.70 24.54 -0.49
C SER A 103 -31.14 23.13 -0.33
N ASP A 104 -32.00 22.11 -0.22
CA ASP A 104 -31.59 20.72 0.05
C ASP A 104 -31.52 19.83 -1.19
N VAL A 105 -31.77 20.37 -2.40
CA VAL A 105 -31.76 19.59 -3.66
C VAL A 105 -30.49 18.76 -3.82
N TRP A 106 -29.32 19.34 -3.58
CA TRP A 106 -28.05 18.65 -3.80
C TRP A 106 -27.78 17.53 -2.81
N ARG A 107 -28.31 17.64 -1.58
CA ARG A 107 -28.23 16.58 -0.58
C ARG A 107 -29.06 15.38 -1.01
N LEU A 108 -30.29 15.63 -1.47
CA LEU A 108 -31.19 14.59 -1.98
C LEU A 108 -30.68 13.96 -3.29
N VAL A 109 -30.08 14.76 -4.16
CA VAL A 109 -29.44 14.29 -5.40
C VAL A 109 -28.26 13.37 -5.10
N ALA A 110 -27.42 13.70 -4.11
CA ALA A 110 -26.28 12.88 -3.73
C ALA A 110 -26.68 11.49 -3.20
N GLU A 111 -27.85 11.37 -2.56
CA GLU A 111 -28.38 10.06 -2.14
C GLU A 111 -28.67 9.12 -3.31
N LYS A 112 -28.91 9.66 -4.51
CA LYS A 112 -29.19 8.88 -5.73
C LYS A 112 -27.93 8.51 -6.51
N ILE A 113 -26.77 9.08 -6.17
CA ILE A 113 -25.50 8.86 -6.87
C ILE A 113 -24.45 8.37 -5.85
N PRO A 114 -24.32 7.04 -5.66
CA PRO A 114 -23.39 6.50 -4.67
C PRO A 114 -21.97 6.97 -4.98
N ASP A 115 -21.18 7.12 -3.92
CA ASP A 115 -19.77 7.55 -3.99
C ASP A 115 -19.53 8.99 -4.49
N ARG A 116 -20.58 9.78 -4.75
CA ARG A 116 -20.49 11.21 -5.06
C ARG A 116 -21.05 12.05 -3.92
N THR A 117 -20.37 13.14 -3.61
CA THR A 117 -20.85 14.12 -2.63
C THR A 117 -21.77 15.13 -3.30
N TRP A 118 -22.65 15.75 -2.53
CA TRP A 118 -23.54 16.82 -3.01
C TRP A 118 -22.77 17.97 -3.70
N GLN A 119 -21.57 18.31 -3.21
CA GLN A 119 -20.69 19.31 -3.81
C GLN A 119 -20.18 18.88 -5.19
N GLN A 120 -19.85 17.60 -5.35
CA GLN A 120 -19.44 17.05 -6.63
C GLN A 120 -20.61 17.05 -7.63
N CYS A 121 -21.81 16.67 -7.19
CA CYS A 121 -23.04 16.70 -7.99
C CYS A 121 -23.37 18.12 -8.48
N GLU A 122 -23.34 19.11 -7.58
CA GLU A 122 -23.58 20.52 -7.92
C GLU A 122 -22.55 21.04 -8.92
N LYS A 123 -21.26 20.79 -8.65
CA LYS A 123 -20.17 21.18 -9.55
C LYS A 123 -20.32 20.54 -10.93
N ARG A 124 -20.67 19.25 -10.98
CA ARG A 124 -20.89 18.54 -12.23
C ARG A 124 -22.09 19.11 -12.99
N TRP A 125 -23.22 19.32 -12.32
CA TRP A 125 -24.42 19.89 -12.94
C TRP A 125 -24.15 21.22 -13.63
N ASN A 126 -23.37 22.09 -12.99
CA ASN A 126 -22.98 23.38 -13.57
C ASN A 126 -22.03 23.26 -14.78
N SER A 127 -21.34 22.12 -14.91
CA SER A 127 -20.45 21.82 -16.05
C SER A 127 -21.13 21.03 -17.18
N ILE A 128 -22.29 20.43 -16.94
CA ILE A 128 -23.01 19.67 -17.97
C ILE A 128 -23.60 20.65 -18.99
N PRO A 129 -23.36 20.45 -20.30
CA PRO A 129 -24.03 21.21 -21.35
C PRO A 129 -25.55 21.00 -21.27
N LYS A 130 -26.29 22.08 -21.03
CA LYS A 130 -27.76 22.03 -21.02
C LYS A 130 -28.25 22.00 -22.47
N PRO A 131 -29.29 21.22 -22.79
CA PRO A 131 -29.87 21.24 -24.13
C PRO A 131 -30.30 22.67 -24.46
N ARG A 132 -29.96 23.12 -25.68
CA ARG A 132 -30.46 24.40 -26.19
C ARG A 132 -31.97 24.24 -26.40
N LYS A 133 -32.74 25.14 -25.80
CA LYS A 133 -34.18 25.25 -26.03
C LYS A 133 -34.48 25.55 -27.49
#